data_AF-A0A511V7Z6-F1
#
_entry.id   AF-A0A511V7Z6-F1
#
_cell.length_a   1.000
_cell.length_b   1.000
_cell.length_c   1.000
_cell.angle_alpha   90.00
_cell.angle_beta   90.00
_cell.angle_gamma   90.00
#
_symmetry.space_group_name_H-M   'P 1'
#
loop_
_entity.id
_entity.type
_entity.pdbx_description
1 polymer ?
#
loop_
_entity_poly.entity_id
_entity_poly.type
_entity_poly.pdbx_seq_one_letter_code
_entity_poly.pdbx_strand_id
1 'polypeptide(L)'
;MHVSHTRQMFLKHAKKIMPDRHANALYINTTDPAYYEKLLRCNRHNVRALYYVGRKYEKQGYLQQAQEYYERAVSVDPHFEPAVGALILLRRKQEAERRRQFSLHMLHTLQAKKKKQKNLSLFRTMQAIMVSYLIILLVVFGILLR
;
A
#
# COMPACT_ATOMS: atom_id res chain seq x y z
N MET A 1 -11.78 -31.27 7.60
CA MET A 1 -13.21 -30.88 7.52
C MET A 1 -13.98 -32.01 6.86
N HIS A 2 -14.84 -32.71 7.61
CA HIS A 2 -15.69 -33.78 7.06
C HIS A 2 -16.80 -33.16 6.20
N VAL A 3 -16.93 -33.60 4.96
CA VAL A 3 -18.00 -33.16 4.05
C VAL A 3 -19.30 -33.84 4.51
N SER A 4 -20.37 -33.08 4.79
CA SER A 4 -21.65 -33.67 5.22
C SER A 4 -22.21 -34.60 4.14
N HIS A 5 -22.89 -35.66 4.56
CA HIS A 5 -23.53 -36.62 3.65
C HIS A 5 -24.52 -35.93 2.69
N THR A 6 -25.27 -34.95 3.21
CA THR A 6 -26.19 -34.11 2.43
C THR A 6 -25.49 -33.30 1.33
N ARG A 7 -24.28 -32.79 1.60
CA ARG A 7 -23.46 -32.07 0.62
C ARG A 7 -23.01 -32.98 -0.52
N GLN A 8 -22.61 -34.22 -0.22
CA GLN A 8 -22.21 -35.18 -1.27
C GLN A 8 -23.38 -35.52 -2.19
N MET A 9 -24.57 -35.75 -1.62
CA MET A 9 -25.78 -36.05 -2.38
C MET A 9 -26.21 -34.88 -3.26
N PHE A 10 -26.18 -33.65 -2.73
CA PHE A 10 -26.44 -32.44 -3.51
C PHE A 10 -25.49 -32.30 -4.70
N LEU A 11 -24.17 -32.43 -4.46
CA LEU A 11 -23.17 -32.29 -5.53
C LEU A 11 -23.31 -33.36 -6.61
N LYS A 12 -23.62 -34.60 -6.21
CA LYS A 12 -23.88 -35.72 -7.14
C LYS A 12 -25.10 -35.42 -8.01
N HIS A 13 -26.18 -34.90 -7.44
CA HIS A 13 -27.40 -34.55 -8.16
C HIS A 13 -27.20 -33.32 -9.07
N ALA A 14 -26.58 -32.26 -8.56
CA ALA A 14 -26.31 -31.04 -9.31
C ALA A 14 -25.40 -31.28 -10.53
N LYS A 15 -24.37 -32.13 -10.39
CA LYS A 15 -23.49 -32.52 -11.50
C LYS A 15 -24.22 -33.31 -12.59
N LYS A 16 -25.29 -34.04 -12.23
CA LYS A 16 -26.15 -34.77 -13.19
C LYS A 16 -27.06 -33.82 -13.98
N ILE A 17 -27.60 -32.79 -13.32
CA ILE A 17 -28.53 -31.84 -13.95
C ILE A 17 -27.77 -30.81 -14.81
N MET A 18 -26.60 -30.37 -14.35
CA MET A 18 -25.81 -29.33 -15.03
C MET A 18 -24.33 -29.75 -15.13
N PRO A 19 -23.97 -30.60 -16.12
CA PRO A 19 -22.61 -31.11 -16.25
C PRO A 19 -21.56 -30.02 -16.55
N ASP A 20 -21.95 -28.97 -17.28
CA ASP A 20 -21.05 -27.85 -17.66
C ASP A 20 -20.96 -26.75 -16.60
N ARG A 21 -21.84 -26.77 -15.58
CA ARG A 21 -21.82 -25.80 -14.48
C ARG A 21 -21.12 -26.44 -13.28
N HIS A 22 -20.16 -25.75 -12.68
CA HIS A 22 -19.56 -26.23 -11.45
C HIS A 22 -20.66 -26.37 -10.37
N ALA A 23 -21.03 -27.61 -10.03
CA ALA A 23 -22.00 -27.92 -8.96
C ALA A 23 -21.63 -27.23 -7.61
N ASN A 24 -20.34 -26.97 -7.40
CA ASN A 24 -19.82 -26.20 -6.27
C ASN A 24 -20.27 -24.72 -6.25
N ALA A 25 -20.74 -24.16 -7.37
CA ALA A 25 -21.29 -22.81 -7.45
C ALA A 25 -22.75 -22.75 -6.93
N LEU A 26 -23.50 -23.85 -7.04
CA LEU A 26 -24.86 -23.93 -6.49
C LEU A 26 -24.86 -24.21 -4.98
N TYR A 27 -23.81 -24.84 -4.45
CA TYR A 27 -23.67 -25.08 -3.01
C TYR A 27 -22.88 -23.94 -2.34
N ILE A 28 -23.61 -22.99 -1.77
CA ILE A 28 -23.01 -21.86 -1.03
C ILE A 28 -23.26 -22.07 0.46
N ASN A 29 -22.22 -22.49 1.20
CA ASN A 29 -22.28 -22.69 2.65
C ASN A 29 -21.69 -21.46 3.37
N THR A 30 -22.46 -20.84 4.26
CA THR A 30 -22.06 -19.64 5.01
C THR A 30 -20.82 -19.83 5.88
N THR A 31 -20.47 -21.08 6.24
CA THR A 31 -19.25 -21.38 7.01
C THR A 31 -17.99 -21.54 6.16
N ASP A 32 -18.12 -21.50 4.84
CA ASP A 32 -16.97 -21.59 3.92
C ASP A 32 -16.15 -20.28 3.94
N PRO A 33 -14.83 -20.32 4.16
CA PRO A 33 -13.98 -19.13 4.07
C PRO A 33 -14.04 -18.39 2.72
N ALA A 34 -14.43 -19.09 1.65
CA ALA A 34 -14.62 -18.54 0.31
C ALA A 34 -16.10 -18.24 -0.02
N TYR A 35 -17.00 -18.23 0.97
CA TYR A 35 -18.44 -17.99 0.80
C TYR A 35 -18.74 -16.77 -0.06
N TYR A 36 -18.17 -15.61 0.30
CA TYR A 36 -18.42 -14.36 -0.40
C TYR A 36 -17.82 -14.33 -1.82
N GLU A 37 -16.69 -14.99 -2.05
CA GLU A 37 -16.10 -15.13 -3.39
C GLU A 37 -16.99 -15.98 -4.31
N LYS A 38 -17.55 -17.07 -3.79
CA LYS A 38 -18.53 -17.89 -4.51
C LYS A 38 -19.81 -17.12 -4.79
N LEU A 39 -20.26 -16.31 -3.83
CA LEU A 39 -21.43 -15.46 -4.01
C LEU A 39 -21.22 -14.45 -5.14
N LEU A 40 -20.02 -13.85 -5.25
CA LEU A 40 -19.67 -12.95 -6.36
C LEU A 40 -19.60 -13.64 -7.72
N ARG A 41 -19.29 -14.94 -7.78
CA ARG A 41 -19.34 -15.70 -9.05
C ARG A 41 -20.78 -15.85 -9.55
N CYS A 42 -21.73 -15.98 -8.62
CA CYS A 42 -23.15 -16.12 -8.95
C CYS A 42 -23.82 -14.76 -9.19
N ASN A 43 -23.51 -13.78 -8.35
CA ASN A 43 -23.97 -12.40 -8.46
C ASN A 43 -22.79 -11.43 -8.26
N ARG A 44 -22.27 -10.93 -9.38
CA ARG A 44 -21.10 -10.02 -9.42
C ARG A 44 -21.34 -8.67 -8.75
N HIS A 45 -22.59 -8.31 -8.50
CA HIS A 45 -23.02 -7.05 -7.90
C HIS A 45 -23.56 -7.25 -6.48
N ASN A 46 -23.32 -8.38 -5.84
CA ASN A 46 -23.74 -8.54 -4.46
C ASN A 46 -22.91 -7.64 -3.53
N VAL A 47 -23.51 -6.53 -3.09
CA VAL A 47 -22.90 -5.47 -2.27
C VAL A 47 -22.21 -6.04 -1.02
N ARG A 48 -22.90 -6.93 -0.29
CA ARG A 48 -22.37 -7.55 0.92
C ARG A 48 -21.13 -8.38 0.62
N ALA A 49 -21.14 -9.16 -0.46
CA ALA A 49 -19.99 -9.97 -0.84
C ALA A 49 -18.81 -9.14 -1.34
N LEU A 50 -19.07 -8.07 -2.12
CA LEU A 50 -18.04 -7.10 -2.50
C LEU A 50 -17.34 -6.55 -1.25
N TYR A 51 -18.12 -6.10 -0.27
CA TYR A 51 -17.59 -5.62 1.00
C TYR A 51 -16.75 -6.67 1.75
N TYR A 52 -17.26 -7.88 1.95
CA TYR A 52 -16.50 -8.89 2.72
C TYR A 52 -15.27 -9.42 1.99
N VAL A 53 -15.27 -9.46 0.67
CA VAL A 53 -14.06 -9.75 -0.12
C VAL A 53 -13.05 -8.60 0.02
N GLY A 54 -13.50 -7.35 -0.05
CA GLY A 54 -12.66 -6.19 0.26
C GLY A 54 -12.03 -6.26 1.65
N ARG A 55 -12.82 -6.61 2.68
CA ARG A 55 -12.35 -6.84 4.06
C ARG A 55 -11.30 -7.94 4.16
N LYS A 56 -11.43 -9.00 3.36
CA LYS A 56 -10.44 -10.07 3.32
C LYS A 56 -9.11 -9.57 2.76
N TYR A 57 -9.13 -8.84 1.64
CA TYR A 57 -7.92 -8.22 1.07
C TYR A 57 -7.29 -7.20 2.01
N GLU A 58 -8.11 -6.39 2.70
CA GLU A 58 -7.63 -5.40 3.68
C GLU A 58 -6.84 -6.07 4.81
N LYS A 59 -7.39 -7.17 5.37
CA LYS A 59 -6.72 -7.96 6.43
C LYS A 59 -5.42 -8.60 5.97
N GLN A 60 -5.30 -8.92 4.68
CA GLN A 60 -4.09 -9.47 4.08
C GLN A 60 -3.05 -8.40 3.71
N GLY A 61 -3.37 -7.10 3.91
CA GLY A 61 -2.48 -5.99 3.55
C GLY A 61 -2.57 -5.57 2.08
N TYR A 62 -3.43 -6.21 1.29
CA TYR A 62 -3.68 -5.90 -0.11
C TYR A 62 -4.63 -4.69 -0.23
N LEU A 63 -4.15 -3.51 0.17
CA LEU A 63 -4.98 -2.31 0.35
C LEU A 63 -5.58 -1.80 -0.97
N GLN A 64 -4.88 -1.94 -2.10
CA GLN A 64 -5.40 -1.52 -3.40
C GLN A 64 -6.58 -2.40 -3.85
N GLN A 65 -6.45 -3.72 -3.76
CA GLN A 65 -7.55 -4.63 -4.05
C GLN A 65 -8.73 -4.39 -3.10
N ALA A 66 -8.47 -4.20 -1.80
CA ALA A 66 -9.52 -3.88 -0.83
C ALA A 66 -10.31 -2.63 -1.24
N GLN A 67 -9.61 -1.57 -1.64
CA GLN A 67 -10.21 -0.33 -2.11
C GLN A 67 -11.11 -0.56 -3.32
N GLU A 68 -10.64 -1.30 -4.33
CA GLU A 68 -11.42 -1.60 -5.54
C GLU A 68 -12.74 -2.30 -5.21
N TYR A 69 -12.70 -3.31 -4.32
CA TYR A 69 -13.90 -4.01 -3.90
C TYR A 69 -14.87 -3.12 -3.10
N TYR A 70 -14.35 -2.22 -2.26
CA TYR A 70 -15.20 -1.25 -1.56
C TYR A 70 -15.82 -0.22 -2.50
N GLU A 71 -15.06 0.29 -3.47
CA GLU A 71 -15.56 1.22 -4.48
C GLU A 71 -16.65 0.59 -5.34
N ARG A 72 -16.48 -0.69 -5.70
CA ARG A 72 -17.53 -1.46 -6.39
C ARG A 72 -18.77 -1.69 -5.52
N ALA A 73 -18.61 -1.90 -4.21
CA ALA A 73 -19.76 -2.04 -3.31
C ALA A 73 -20.54 -0.73 -3.23
N VAL A 74 -19.85 0.41 -3.09
CA VAL A 74 -20.43 1.75 -3.05
C VAL A 74 -21.05 2.15 -4.39
N SER A 75 -20.49 1.73 -5.52
CA SER A 75 -21.08 2.02 -6.84
C SER A 75 -22.37 1.26 -7.10
N VAL A 76 -22.52 0.06 -6.53
CA VAL A 76 -23.76 -0.71 -6.62
C VAL A 76 -24.81 -0.19 -5.64
N ASP A 77 -24.41 0.08 -4.39
CA ASP A 77 -25.27 0.65 -3.36
C ASP A 77 -24.54 1.74 -2.57
N PRO A 78 -24.78 3.02 -2.92
CA PRO A 78 -24.20 4.15 -2.21
C PRO A 78 -24.62 4.27 -0.74
N HIS A 79 -25.72 3.63 -0.34
CA HIS A 79 -26.24 3.66 1.03
C HIS A 79 -25.76 2.47 1.88
N PHE A 80 -24.92 1.61 1.33
CA PHE A 80 -24.33 0.51 2.08
C PHE A 80 -23.20 1.03 3.00
N GLU A 81 -23.61 1.55 4.15
CA GLU A 81 -22.77 2.16 5.19
C GLU A 81 -21.47 1.39 5.49
N PRO A 82 -21.45 0.04 5.59
CA PRO A 82 -20.21 -0.68 5.87
C PRO A 82 -19.13 -0.49 4.81
N ALA A 83 -19.48 -0.45 3.52
CA ALA A 83 -18.50 -0.23 2.46
C ALA A 83 -18.04 1.23 2.39
N VAL A 84 -18.96 2.17 2.58
CA VAL A 84 -18.64 3.61 2.63
C VAL A 84 -17.67 3.90 3.78
N GLY A 85 -18.00 3.43 4.99
CA GLY A 85 -17.15 3.58 6.16
C GLY A 85 -15.78 2.94 5.98
N ALA A 86 -15.72 1.71 5.44
CA ALA A 86 -14.46 1.02 5.17
C ALA A 86 -13.59 1.77 4.15
N LEU A 87 -14.20 2.29 3.08
CA LEU A 87 -13.49 3.08 2.07
C LEU A 87 -12.91 4.38 2.65
N ILE A 88 -13.67 5.09 3.48
CA ILE A 88 -13.22 6.31 4.15
C ILE A 88 -12.04 6.01 5.08
N LEU A 89 -12.15 4.98 5.92
CA LEU A 89 -11.08 4.58 6.83
C LEU A 89 -9.81 4.17 6.08
N LEU A 90 -9.95 3.41 5.01
CA LEU A 90 -8.84 2.96 4.17
C LEU A 90 -8.10 4.16 3.54
N ARG A 91 -8.86 5.11 2.97
CA ARG A 91 -8.28 6.33 2.36
C ARG A 91 -7.54 7.19 3.40
N ARG A 92 -8.12 7.37 4.59
CA ARG A 92 -7.46 8.09 5.69
C ARG A 92 -6.14 7.43 6.10
N LYS A 93 -6.10 6.10 6.18
CA LYS A 93 -4.88 5.34 6.48
C LYS A 93 -3.81 5.56 5.41
N GLN A 94 -4.16 5.43 4.13
CA GLN A 94 -3.25 5.66 3.00
C GLN A 94 -2.73 7.11 2.98
N GLU A 95 -3.57 8.08 3.29
CA GLU A 95 -3.16 9.49 3.35
C GLU A 95 -2.19 9.75 4.50
N ALA A 96 -2.45 9.19 5.69
CA ALA A 96 -1.54 9.28 6.82
C ALA A 96 -0.17 8.65 6.51
N GLU A 97 -0.15 7.48 5.85
CA GLU A 97 1.08 6.83 5.42
C GLU A 97 1.84 7.67 4.38
N ARG A 98 1.15 8.22 3.38
CA ARG A 98 1.76 9.12 2.38
C ARG A 98 2.35 10.37 3.03
N ARG A 99 1.63 11.00 3.95
CA ARG A 99 2.11 12.18 4.70
C ARG A 99 3.36 11.85 5.51
N ARG A 100 3.39 10.69 6.18
CA ARG A 100 4.57 10.22 6.93
C ARG A 100 5.77 10.00 6.00
N GLN A 101 5.57 9.29 4.89
CA GLN A 101 6.62 9.06 3.90
C GLN A 101 7.17 10.38 3.34
N PHE A 102 6.29 11.32 3.00
CA PHE A 102 6.69 12.65 2.55
C PHE A 102 7.50 13.40 3.62
N SER A 103 7.07 13.39 4.88
CA SER A 103 7.82 14.04 5.97
C SER A 103 9.21 13.43 6.16
N LEU A 104 9.33 12.10 6.06
CA LEU A 104 10.62 11.41 6.19
C LEU A 104 11.53 11.75 5.00
N HIS A 105 10.99 11.76 3.79
CA HIS A 105 11.73 12.16 2.61
C HIS A 105 12.22 13.61 2.73
N MET A 106 11.34 14.53 3.12
CA MET A 106 11.70 15.94 3.33
C MET A 106 12.80 16.08 4.39
N LEU A 107 12.69 15.41 5.54
CA LEU A 107 13.72 15.41 6.57
C LEU A 107 15.08 14.93 6.04
N HIS A 108 15.09 13.83 5.27
CA HIS A 108 16.32 13.33 4.66
C HIS A 108 16.94 14.34 3.68
N THR A 109 16.12 14.99 2.84
CA THR A 109 16.61 16.03 1.92
C THR A 109 17.17 17.26 2.63
N LEU A 110 16.53 17.70 3.73
CA LEU A 110 16.99 18.83 4.54
C LEU A 110 18.31 18.51 5.24
N GLN A 111 18.45 17.29 5.79
CA GLN A 111 19.70 16.84 6.39
C GLN A 111 20.83 16.76 5.36
N ALA A 112 20.55 16.23 4.16
CA ALA A 112 21.52 16.18 3.07
C ALA A 112 21.96 17.59 2.65
N LYS A 113 21.02 18.54 2.52
CA LYS A 113 21.33 19.96 2.24
C LYS A 113 22.17 20.59 3.35
N LYS A 114 21.80 20.41 4.62
CA LYS A 114 22.55 20.94 5.78
C LYS A 114 23.97 20.38 5.85
N LYS A 115 24.15 19.09 5.60
CA LYS A 115 25.47 18.43 5.53
C LYS A 115 26.30 18.99 4.37
N LYS A 116 25.72 19.11 3.18
CA LYS A 116 26.38 19.70 2.00
C LYS A 116 26.79 21.15 2.26
N GLN A 117 25.93 21.95 2.89
CA GLN A 117 26.21 23.33 3.24
C GLN A 117 27.33 23.45 4.27
N LYS A 118 27.34 22.61 5.31
CA LYS A 118 28.42 22.54 6.29
C LYS A 118 29.76 22.16 5.63
N ASN A 119 29.76 21.18 4.74
CA ASN A 119 30.96 20.77 4.01
C ASN A 119 31.46 21.91 3.09
N LEU A 120 30.56 22.64 2.44
CA LEU A 120 30.91 23.80 1.60
C LEU A 120 31.52 24.94 2.43
N SER A 121 30.99 25.24 3.61
CA SER A 121 31.58 26.26 4.49
C SER A 121 32.96 25.84 5.01
N LEU A 122 33.13 24.56 5.37
CA LEU A 122 34.43 24.01 5.79
C LEU A 122 35.47 24.08 4.68
N PHE A 123 35.08 23.77 3.44
CA PHE A 123 35.96 23.87 2.29
C PHE A 123 36.42 25.32 2.05
N ARG A 124 35.50 26.30 2.15
CA ARG A 124 35.82 27.73 2.00
C ARG A 124 36.83 28.21 3.06
N THR A 125 36.64 27.81 4.33
CA THR A 125 37.59 28.19 5.39
C THR A 125 38.95 27.54 5.20
N MET A 126 39.01 26.25 4.82
CA MET A 126 40.27 25.58 4.52
C MET A 126 41.03 26.23 3.37
N GLN A 127 40.32 26.59 2.29
CA GLN A 127 40.91 27.26 1.12
C GLN A 127 41.49 28.64 1.47
N ALA A 128 40.78 29.44 2.28
CA ALA A 128 41.27 30.75 2.72
C ALA A 128 42.56 30.63 3.56
N ILE A 129 42.63 29.64 4.45
CA ILE A 129 43.83 29.37 5.26
C ILE A 129 45.02 28.99 4.35
N MET A 130 44.82 28.09 3.38
CA MET A 130 45.88 27.70 2.42
C MET A 130 46.42 28.88 1.60
N VAL A 131 45.55 29.77 1.11
CA VAL A 131 45.97 30.97 0.37
C VAL A 131 46.75 31.92 1.28
N SER A 132 46.32 32.12 2.52
CA SER A 132 47.05 32.97 3.47
C SER A 132 48.47 32.46 3.73
N TYR A 133 48.64 31.14 3.88
CA TYR A 133 49.94 30.51 4.07
C TYR A 133 50.86 30.68 2.84
N LEU A 134 50.32 30.49 1.63
CA LEU A 134 51.07 30.67 0.38
C LEU A 134 51.59 32.11 0.23
N ILE A 135 50.76 33.10 0.56
CA ILE A 135 51.17 34.52 0.52
C ILE A 135 52.31 34.79 1.50
N ILE A 136 52.19 34.31 2.74
CA ILE A 136 53.24 34.47 3.76
C ILE A 136 54.55 33.83 3.28
N LEU A 137 54.48 32.62 2.72
CA LEU A 137 55.65 31.90 2.19
C LEU A 137 56.34 32.70 1.07
N LEU A 138 55.59 33.26 0.12
CA LEU A 138 56.12 34.08 -0.97
C LEU A 138 56.80 35.36 -0.47
N VAL A 139 56.21 36.02 0.54
CA VAL A 139 56.81 37.22 1.15
C VAL A 139 58.14 36.87 1.82
N VAL A 140 58.18 35.79 2.62
CA VAL A 140 59.42 35.33 3.28
C VAL A 140 60.48 34.98 2.24
N PHE A 141 60.13 34.24 1.20
CA PHE A 141 61.06 33.84 0.15
C PHE A 141 61.57 35.04 -0.66
N GLY A 142 60.72 36.03 -0.94
CA GLY A 142 61.11 37.27 -1.62
C GLY A 142 62.03 38.17 -0.80
N ILE A 143 61.92 38.14 0.53
CA ILE A 143 62.89 38.79 1.43
C ILE A 143 64.23 38.03 1.44
N LEU A 144 64.18 36.69 1.42
CA LEU A 144 65.37 35.83 1.42
C LEU A 144 66.19 35.87 0.11
N LEU A 145 65.54 36.11 -1.02
CA LEU A 145 66.17 36.20 -2.34
C LEU A 145 66.72 37.60 -2.67
N ARG A 146 66.53 38.57 -1.78
CA ARG A 146 66.97 39.96 -1.94
C ARG A 146 68.21 40.23 -1.11
#